data_AF-A0A917W3Z2-F1
#
_entry.id   AF-A0A917W3Z2-F1
#
_cell.length_a   1.000
_cell.length_b   1.000
_cell.length_c   1.000
_cell.angle_alpha   90.00
_cell.angle_beta   90.00
_cell.angle_gamma   90.00
#
_symmetry.space_group_name_H-M   'P 1'
#
loop_
_entity.id
_entity.type
_entity.pdbx_description
1 polymer ?
#
loop_
_entity_poly.entity_id
_entity_poly.type
_entity_poly.pdbx_seq_one_letter_code
_entity_poly.pdbx_strand_id
1 'polypeptide(L)' 'MKVGIKEAIVTCSTDNISSKKIIEKNNGELLGIIFDEKENENLYKYRIVLSNDK' A
#
# COMPACT_ATOMS: atom_id res chain seq x y z
N MET A 1 14.05 16.81 -5.27
CA MET A 1 13.98 15.59 -6.11
C MET A 1 12.51 15.30 -6.37
N LYS A 2 12.00 15.60 -7.58
CA LYS A 2 10.65 15.18 -7.99
C LYS A 2 10.82 13.82 -8.64
N VAL A 3 10.52 12.75 -7.91
CA VAL A 3 10.45 11.42 -8.49
C VAL A 3 9.20 11.44 -9.38
N GLY A 4 9.31 11.19 -10.68
CA GLY A 4 8.20 11.23 -11.65
C GLY A 4 7.12 10.16 -11.43
N ILE A 5 7.08 9.56 -10.25
CA ILE A 5 6.12 8.54 -9.84
C ILE A 5 4.90 9.25 -9.25
N LYS A 6 3.74 9.03 -9.87
CA LYS A 6 2.48 9.63 -9.45
C LYS A 6 1.79 8.83 -8.35
N GLU A 7 1.94 7.51 -8.40
CA GLU A 7 1.29 6.57 -7.49
C GLU A 7 2.22 5.43 -7.14
N ALA A 8 2.08 4.89 -5.93
CA ALA A 8 2.74 3.68 -5.49
C ALA A 8 1.72 2.63 -5.05
N ILE A 9 2.01 1.37 -5.35
CA ILE A 9 1.33 0.23 -4.75
C ILE A 9 2.17 -0.23 -3.56
N VAL A 10 1.53 -0.34 -2.41
CA VAL A 10 2.15 -0.84 -1.18
C VAL A 10 1.38 -2.08 -0.74
N THR A 11 2.10 -3.15 -0.43
CA THR A 11 1.51 -4.35 0.16
C THR A 11 2.00 -4.53 1.60
N CYS A 12 1.14 -5.08 2.45
CA CYS A 12 1.54 -5.55 3.77
C CYS A 12 0.72 -6.78 4.15
N SER A 13 1.33 -7.67 4.96
CA SER A 13 0.62 -8.85 5.49
C SER A 13 -0.66 -8.45 6.21
N THR A 14 -1.71 -9.28 6.09
CA THR A 14 -3.00 -9.03 6.73
C THR A 14 -2.92 -8.99 8.26
N ASP A 15 -1.90 -9.63 8.83
CA ASP A 15 -1.67 -9.69 10.27
C ASP A 15 -0.84 -8.50 10.78
N ASN A 16 -0.26 -7.70 9.88
CA ASN A 16 0.51 -6.52 10.25
C ASN A 16 -0.39 -5.29 10.46
N ILE A 17 -1.07 -5.29 11.61
CA ILE A 17 -1.99 -4.22 12.04
C ILE A 17 -1.28 -2.85 12.08
N SER A 18 0.00 -2.82 12.46
CA SER A 18 0.77 -1.57 12.58
C SER A 18 0.99 -0.93 11.21
N SER A 19 1.48 -1.70 10.23
CA SER A 19 1.68 -1.20 8.87
C SER A 19 0.37 -0.78 8.23
N LYS A 20 -0.70 -1.58 8.38
CA LYS A 20 -2.05 -1.22 7.93
C LYS A 20 -2.45 0.18 8.41
N LYS A 21 -2.38 0.42 9.73
CA LYS A 21 -2.74 1.72 10.32
C LYS A 21 -1.87 2.86 9.81
N ILE A 22 -0.56 2.63 9.64
CA ILE A 22 0.36 3.66 9.14
C ILE A 22 0.05 4.00 7.67
N ILE A 23 -0.19 3.00 6.84
CA ILE A 23 -0.52 3.19 5.42
C ILE A 23 -1.84 3.98 5.29
N GLU A 24 -2.89 3.56 6.01
CA GLU A 24 -4.18 4.24 6.02
C GLU A 24 -4.07 5.69 6.52
N LYS A 25 -3.27 5.94 7.56
CA LYS A 25 -3.00 7.31 8.07
C LYS A 25 -2.30 8.21 7.05
N ASN A 26 -1.56 7.64 6.10
CA ASN A 26 -0.85 8.37 5.05
C ASN A 26 -1.62 8.39 3.72
N ASN A 27 -2.95 8.32 3.77
CA ASN A 27 -3.85 8.33 2.62
C ASN A 27 -3.69 7.12 1.68
N GLY A 28 -3.24 5.98 2.23
CA GLY A 28 -3.28 4.71 1.53
C GLY A 28 -4.72 4.23 1.39
N GLU A 29 -5.16 4.03 0.15
CA GLU A 29 -6.47 3.47 -0.19
C GLU A 29 -6.37 1.96 -0.35
N LEU A 30 -7.17 1.21 0.42
CA LEU A 30 -7.21 -0.24 0.31
C LEU A 30 -7.90 -0.64 -1.00
N LEU A 31 -7.14 -1.28 -1.90
CA LEU A 31 -7.65 -1.83 -3.16
C LEU A 31 -8.21 -3.25 -2.99
N GLY A 32 -7.81 -3.96 -1.94
CA GLY A 32 -8.27 -5.31 -1.64
C GLY A 32 -7.18 -6.18 -1.01
N ILE A 33 -7.43 -7.49 -1.00
CA ILE A 33 -6.48 -8.51 -0.55
C ILE A 33 -6.02 -9.28 -1.77
N ILE A 34 -4.73 -9.57 -1.84
CA ILE A 34 -4.12 -10.46 -2.84
C ILE A 34 -3.44 -11.62 -2.13
N PHE A 35 -3.37 -12.78 -2.80
CA PHE A 35 -2.64 -13.93 -2.29
C PHE A 35 -1.22 -13.94 -2.88
N ASP A 36 -0.21 -14.03 -2.02
CA ASP A 36 1.18 -14.25 -2.41
C ASP A 36 1.46 -15.76 -2.39
N GLU A 37 1.55 -16.37 -3.58
CA GLU A 37 1.79 -17.80 -3.71
C GLU A 37 3.17 -18.22 -3.21
N LYS A 38 4.18 -17.32 -3.26
CA LYS A 38 5.55 -17.66 -2.90
C LYS A 38 5.71 -17.79 -1.39
N GLU A 39 5.14 -16.85 -0.65
CA GLU A 39 5.18 -16.83 0.81
C GLU A 39 3.93 -17.48 1.43
N ASN A 40 2.97 -17.91 0.60
CA ASN A 40 1.72 -18.57 0.98
C ASN A 40 0.91 -17.76 2.01
N GLU A 41 0.82 -16.44 1.80
CA GLU A 41 0.13 -15.52 2.70
C GLU A 41 -0.83 -14.56 1.95
N ASN A 42 -1.78 -14.00 2.70
CA ASN A 42 -2.63 -12.94 2.20
C ASN A 42 -2.02 -11.57 2.52
N LEU A 43 -1.99 -10.69 1.53
CA LEU A 43 -1.50 -9.33 1.65
C LEU A 43 -2.62 -8.34 1.38
N TYR A 44 -2.73 -7.31 2.20
CA TYR A 44 -3.45 -6.11 1.80
C TYR A 44 -2.70 -5.40 0.67
N LYS A 45 -3.42 -4.90 -0.32
CA LYS A 45 -2.91 -4.09 -1.42
C LYS A 45 -3.47 -2.68 -1.30
N TYR A 46 -2.58 -1.70 -1.19
CA TYR A 46 -2.93 -0.28 -1.08
C TYR A 46 -2.41 0.52 -2.27
N ARG A 47 -3.10 1.62 -2.58
CA ARG A 47 -2.63 2.69 -3.47
C ARG A 47 -2.32 3.93 -2.63
N ILE A 48 -1.16 4.56 -2.88
CA ILE A 48 -0.80 5.88 -2.34
C ILE A 48 -0.49 6.81 -3.51
N VAL A 49 -1.17 7.96 -3.57
CA VAL A 49 -0.85 9.03 -4.53
C VAL A 49 0.31 9.86 -3.98
N LEU A 50 1.39 9.97 -4.76
CA LEU A 50 2.65 10.62 -4.35
C LEU A 50 2.83 12.02 -4.95
N SER A 51 2.07 12.36 -6.00
CA SER A 51 2.14 13.66 -6.67
C SER A 51 1.17 14.67 -6.06
N ASN A 52 1.71 15.72 -5.43
CA ASN A 52 1.06 17.01 -5.30
C ASN A 52 1.36 17.83 -6.57
N ASP A 53 0.52 17.68 -7.59
CA ASP A 53 0.38 18.73 -8.61
C ASP A 53 -0.52 19.82 -7.99
N LYS A 54 0.08 20.68 -7.17
CA LYS A 54 -0.47 21.99 -6.79
C LYS A 54 0.33 23.07 -7.48
#